data_AF-A0A6I9NTQ0-F1
#
_entry.id   AF-A0A6I9NTQ0-F1
#
_cell.length_a   1.000
_cell.length_b   1.000
_cell.length_c   1.000
_cell.angle_alpha   90.00
_cell.angle_beta   90.00
_cell.angle_gamma   90.00
#
_symmetry.space_group_name_H-M   'P 1'
#
loop_
_entity.id
_entity.type
_entity.pdbx_description
1 polymer ?
#
loop_
_entity_poly.entity_id
_entity_poly.type
_entity_poly.pdbx_seq_one_letter_code
_entity_poly.pdbx_strand_id
1 'polypeptide(L)'
;LYIFVLQGEMSFEEDCLVEGGCKSLMHNGTGYREVRQYQSDHHLVRFYFVTRIYSSYMKSILEDFRNGLKPDVLIVNSCVWDISRYNSIWLDAYKENLHTFFSELRGILPEETLVIWNITMPLGERINGGFLVQEIEHKSSHLRYDVIDANFFSGTLADAYGMDALDLHFHFRFSLQHRTKDGVHWNTLAHRKITSLLLQHFAQAWGVLLPCPLKTVELSEITAQQQTNENATKPEGVKRAKRAKRSSYNYQNTSNVWGKILDL
;
A
#
# COMPACT_ATOMS: atom_id res chain seq x y z
N LEU A 1 -3.93 6.61 1.89
CA LEU A 1 -3.44 6.43 0.51
C LEU A 1 -3.46 4.97 0.03
N TYR A 2 -3.64 3.98 0.91
CA TYR A 2 -4.10 2.66 0.49
C TYR A 2 -5.63 2.62 0.60
N ILE A 3 -6.30 2.77 -0.52
CA ILE A 3 -7.76 2.75 -0.58
C ILE A 3 -8.18 1.27 -0.60
N PHE A 4 -8.87 0.82 0.45
CA PHE A 4 -9.58 -0.45 0.42
C PHE A 4 -10.88 -0.21 -0.34
N VAL A 5 -10.84 -0.39 -1.65
CA VAL A 5 -12.02 -0.34 -2.49
C VAL A 5 -12.45 -1.78 -2.76
N LEU A 6 -13.75 -2.05 -2.67
CA LEU A 6 -14.28 -3.27 -3.27
C LEU A 6 -14.04 -3.20 -4.79
N GLN A 7 -13.50 -4.28 -5.37
CA GLN A 7 -13.23 -4.35 -6.80
C GLN A 7 -14.46 -3.92 -7.60
N GLY A 8 -14.30 -2.94 -8.48
CA GLY A 8 -15.37 -2.43 -9.32
C GLY A 8 -16.45 -1.58 -8.63
N GLU A 9 -16.27 -1.13 -7.39
CA GLU A 9 -17.25 -0.24 -6.73
C GLU A 9 -17.34 1.14 -7.42
N MET A 10 -18.52 1.75 -7.52
CA MET A 10 -18.70 3.03 -8.22
C MET A 10 -18.00 4.21 -7.55
N SER A 11 -17.92 4.23 -6.22
CA SER A 11 -17.37 5.33 -5.41
C SER A 11 -17.02 4.85 -4.01
N PHE A 12 -15.95 5.37 -3.42
CA PHE A 12 -15.54 5.11 -2.04
C PHE A 12 -14.80 6.33 -1.47
N GLU A 13 -15.21 6.79 -0.29
CA GLU A 13 -14.58 7.96 0.40
C GLU A 13 -14.36 9.15 -0.56
N GLU A 14 -15.44 9.56 -1.25
CA GLU A 14 -15.49 10.67 -2.22
C GLU A 14 -14.68 10.46 -3.52
N ASP A 15 -14.03 9.31 -3.69
CA ASP A 15 -13.49 8.91 -4.99
C ASP A 15 -14.61 8.45 -5.94
N CYS A 16 -14.30 8.41 -7.23
CA CYS A 16 -15.17 7.82 -8.23
C CYS A 16 -14.40 6.89 -9.17
N LEU A 17 -15.10 5.85 -9.63
CA LEU A 17 -14.64 5.00 -10.71
C LEU A 17 -14.68 5.79 -12.02
N VAL A 18 -13.54 5.90 -12.71
CA VAL A 18 -13.40 6.61 -13.99
C VAL A 18 -13.52 5.63 -15.15
N GLU A 19 -12.74 4.56 -15.11
CA GLU A 19 -12.63 3.52 -16.16
C GLU A 19 -12.64 2.12 -15.54
N GLY A 20 -13.18 1.14 -16.27
CA GLY A 20 -13.10 -0.26 -15.88
C GLY A 20 -14.07 -0.63 -14.76
N GLY A 21 -13.71 -1.62 -13.94
CA GLY A 21 -14.57 -2.06 -12.84
C GLY A 21 -15.98 -2.45 -13.32
N CYS A 22 -17.01 -2.04 -12.60
CA CYS A 22 -18.41 -2.28 -12.99
C CYS A 22 -18.91 -1.45 -14.18
N LYS A 23 -18.10 -0.51 -14.71
CA LYS A 23 -18.40 0.16 -15.99
C LYS A 23 -18.04 -0.71 -17.20
N SER A 24 -17.36 -1.83 -16.97
CA SER A 24 -16.99 -2.83 -17.96
C SER A 24 -17.38 -4.23 -17.47
N LEU A 25 -17.14 -5.26 -18.29
CA LEU A 25 -17.24 -6.63 -17.81
C LEU A 25 -16.21 -6.87 -16.70
N MET A 26 -16.66 -7.25 -15.51
CA MET A 26 -15.77 -7.63 -14.41
C MET A 26 -15.19 -9.01 -14.66
N HIS A 27 -13.87 -9.15 -14.48
CA HIS A 27 -13.17 -10.43 -14.62
C HIS A 27 -11.81 -10.39 -13.90
N ASN A 28 -11.25 -11.56 -13.58
CA ASN A 28 -9.98 -11.71 -12.86
C ASN A 28 -8.78 -11.97 -13.81
N GLY A 29 -8.91 -11.47 -15.04
CA GLY A 29 -7.94 -11.70 -16.12
C GLY A 29 -6.90 -10.61 -16.26
N THR A 30 -5.83 -10.87 -17.01
CA THR A 30 -4.76 -9.90 -17.29
C THR A 30 -5.22 -8.65 -18.06
N GLY A 31 -6.40 -8.72 -18.68
CA GLY A 31 -7.08 -7.60 -19.32
C GLY A 31 -7.84 -6.67 -18.37
N TYR A 32 -7.92 -6.98 -17.06
CA TYR A 32 -8.72 -6.19 -16.12
C TYR A 32 -8.13 -4.80 -15.92
N ARG A 33 -9.01 -3.80 -15.90
CA ARG A 33 -8.66 -2.39 -15.74
C ARG A 33 -9.55 -1.77 -14.67
N GLU A 34 -8.98 -0.88 -13.88
CA GLU A 34 -9.73 -0.04 -12.97
C GLU A 34 -8.96 1.27 -12.78
N VAL A 35 -9.60 2.40 -13.08
CA VAL A 35 -9.05 3.72 -12.80
C VAL A 35 -10.00 4.44 -11.86
N ARG A 36 -9.48 4.90 -10.72
CA ARG A 36 -10.26 5.68 -9.76
C ARG A 36 -9.65 7.05 -9.56
N GLN A 37 -10.49 8.03 -9.27
CA GLN A 37 -10.06 9.40 -9.07
C GLN A 37 -10.78 10.03 -7.88
N TYR A 38 -9.99 10.61 -7.00
CA TYR A 38 -10.45 11.59 -6.01
C TYR A 38 -9.94 12.96 -6.42
N GLN A 39 -10.80 13.97 -6.36
CA GLN A 39 -10.43 15.35 -6.69
C GLN A 39 -11.08 16.34 -5.73
N SER A 40 -10.27 17.25 -5.21
CA SER A 40 -10.68 18.44 -4.47
C SER A 40 -10.10 19.68 -5.14
N ASP A 41 -10.33 20.87 -4.57
CA ASP A 41 -9.75 22.13 -5.06
C ASP A 41 -8.22 22.16 -4.98
N HIS A 42 -7.61 21.28 -4.18
CA HIS A 42 -6.16 21.28 -3.91
C HIS A 42 -5.45 19.97 -4.25
N HIS A 43 -6.19 18.87 -4.41
CA HIS A 43 -5.59 17.55 -4.57
C HIS A 43 -6.27 16.78 -5.70
N LEU A 44 -5.46 16.13 -6.52
CA LEU A 44 -5.88 15.12 -7.46
C LEU A 44 -5.16 13.82 -7.11
N VAL A 45 -5.92 12.79 -6.75
CA VAL A 45 -5.38 11.45 -6.50
C VAL A 45 -5.98 10.52 -7.53
N ARG A 46 -5.13 9.85 -8.30
CA ARG A 46 -5.56 8.87 -9.29
C ARG A 46 -4.93 7.52 -8.98
N PHE A 47 -5.77 6.50 -8.94
CA PHE A 47 -5.38 5.11 -8.77
C PHE A 47 -5.55 4.38 -10.10
N TYR A 48 -4.54 3.60 -10.46
CA TYR A 48 -4.57 2.73 -11.63
C TYR A 48 -4.32 1.29 -11.17
N PHE A 49 -5.28 0.41 -11.43
CA PHE A 49 -5.06 -1.02 -11.29
C PHE A 49 -4.34 -1.53 -12.53
N VAL A 50 -3.10 -1.99 -12.36
CA VAL A 50 -2.27 -2.54 -13.42
C VAL A 50 -1.97 -4.01 -13.16
N THR A 51 -2.00 -4.79 -14.23
CA THR A 51 -1.71 -6.23 -14.17
C THR A 51 -0.29 -6.57 -14.62
N ARG A 52 0.41 -5.61 -15.24
CA ARG A 52 1.78 -5.72 -15.73
C ARG A 52 2.47 -4.38 -15.68
N ILE A 53 3.74 -4.34 -15.24
CA ILE A 53 4.49 -3.09 -15.09
C ILE A 53 4.71 -2.35 -16.39
N TYR A 54 4.85 -3.10 -17.49
CA TYR A 54 4.95 -2.52 -18.83
C TYR A 54 4.12 -3.32 -19.83
N SER A 55 3.18 -2.63 -20.47
CA SER A 55 2.19 -3.19 -21.38
C SER A 55 1.61 -2.09 -22.27
N SER A 56 0.78 -2.44 -23.26
CA SER A 56 0.04 -1.44 -24.04
C SER A 56 -0.83 -0.53 -23.17
N TYR A 57 -1.38 -1.05 -22.07
CA TYR A 57 -2.15 -0.26 -21.12
C TYR A 57 -1.25 0.66 -20.29
N MET A 58 -0.10 0.20 -19.82
CA MET A 58 0.84 1.11 -19.14
C MET A 58 1.30 2.23 -20.08
N LYS A 59 1.51 1.92 -21.37
CA LYS A 59 1.86 2.94 -22.38
C LYS A 59 0.79 4.01 -22.51
N SER A 60 -0.50 3.68 -22.43
CA SER A 60 -1.55 4.71 -22.45
C SER A 60 -1.52 5.58 -21.18
N ILE A 61 -1.24 5.00 -20.01
CA ILE A 61 -1.05 5.77 -18.76
C ILE A 61 0.15 6.70 -18.87
N LEU A 62 1.28 6.23 -19.42
CA LEU A 62 2.47 7.05 -19.65
C LEU A 62 2.20 8.17 -20.67
N GLU A 63 1.32 7.92 -21.64
CA GLU A 63 0.90 8.93 -22.60
C GLU A 63 0.00 10.01 -21.96
N ASP A 64 -0.88 9.62 -21.03
CA ASP A 64 -1.61 10.58 -20.20
C ASP A 64 -0.63 11.44 -19.38
N PHE A 65 0.44 10.84 -18.86
CA PHE A 65 1.49 11.61 -18.19
C PHE A 65 2.16 12.56 -19.17
N ARG A 66 2.57 12.15 -20.37
CA ARG A 66 3.20 13.05 -21.36
C ARG A 66 2.35 14.28 -21.66
N ASN A 67 1.07 14.06 -21.95
CA ASN A 67 0.17 15.11 -22.44
C ASN A 67 -0.59 15.85 -21.33
N GLY A 68 -0.61 15.30 -20.12
CA GLY A 68 -1.40 15.80 -19.01
C GLY A 68 -0.58 16.37 -17.85
N LEU A 69 -1.27 16.54 -16.73
CA LEU A 69 -0.69 16.94 -15.45
C LEU A 69 0.30 15.89 -14.96
N LYS A 70 1.48 16.34 -14.56
CA LYS A 70 2.50 15.48 -13.94
C LYS A 70 2.21 15.38 -12.45
N PRO A 71 2.27 14.17 -11.85
CA PRO A 71 2.04 14.03 -10.42
C PRO A 71 3.21 14.60 -9.61
N ASP A 72 2.93 15.18 -8.45
CA ASP A 72 3.98 15.52 -7.46
C ASP A 72 4.56 14.27 -6.79
N VAL A 73 3.73 13.22 -6.68
CA VAL A 73 4.08 11.92 -6.10
C VAL A 73 3.54 10.79 -6.96
N LEU A 74 4.41 9.87 -7.35
CA LEU A 74 4.04 8.62 -8.03
C LEU A 74 4.43 7.42 -7.17
N ILE A 75 3.46 6.64 -6.73
CA ILE A 75 3.70 5.37 -6.05
C ILE A 75 3.41 4.23 -7.00
N VAL A 76 4.38 3.34 -7.17
CA VAL A 76 4.27 2.20 -8.06
C VAL A 76 4.49 0.91 -7.27
N ASN A 77 3.64 -0.08 -7.50
CA ASN A 77 3.85 -1.44 -6.99
C ASN A 77 3.53 -2.45 -8.09
N SER A 78 4.50 -3.29 -8.43
CA SER A 78 4.31 -4.45 -9.32
C SER A 78 5.28 -5.55 -8.91
N CYS A 79 4.82 -6.80 -8.99
CA CYS A 79 5.66 -7.99 -8.90
C CYS A 79 4.82 -9.23 -9.23
N VAL A 80 3.81 -9.49 -8.39
CA VAL A 80 3.17 -10.80 -8.31
C VAL A 80 2.55 -11.24 -9.64
N TRP A 81 1.79 -10.37 -10.31
CA TRP A 81 1.15 -10.70 -11.59
C TRP A 81 2.16 -10.80 -12.73
N ASP A 82 3.13 -9.90 -12.79
CA ASP A 82 4.20 -9.90 -13.79
C ASP A 82 4.95 -11.24 -13.83
N ILE A 83 5.26 -11.80 -12.66
CA ILE A 83 6.07 -13.01 -12.57
C ILE A 83 5.27 -14.32 -12.62
N SER A 84 3.95 -14.24 -12.47
CA SER A 84 3.07 -15.43 -12.42
C SER A 84 2.16 -15.61 -13.64
N ARG A 85 1.62 -14.52 -14.23
CA ARG A 85 0.48 -14.60 -15.18
C ARG A 85 0.85 -14.50 -16.66
N TYR A 86 2.08 -14.15 -17.02
CA TYR A 86 2.45 -13.83 -18.41
C TYR A 86 3.40 -14.81 -19.07
N ASN A 87 4.50 -15.19 -18.39
CA ASN A 87 5.50 -16.09 -18.94
C ASN A 87 5.89 -17.14 -17.90
N SER A 88 6.15 -18.37 -18.35
CA SER A 88 6.79 -19.40 -17.53
C SER A 88 8.17 -18.93 -17.07
N ILE A 89 8.95 -18.35 -18.00
CA ILE A 89 10.26 -17.72 -17.79
C ILE A 89 10.02 -16.21 -17.62
N TRP A 90 9.80 -15.78 -16.39
CA TRP A 90 9.41 -14.40 -16.11
C TRP A 90 10.60 -13.43 -15.98
N LEU A 91 11.77 -13.93 -15.59
CA LEU A 91 12.89 -13.09 -15.14
C LEU A 91 13.31 -12.05 -16.17
N ASP A 92 13.74 -12.48 -17.37
CA ASP A 92 14.25 -11.56 -18.38
C ASP A 92 13.18 -10.58 -18.85
N ALA A 93 11.96 -11.06 -19.07
CA ALA A 93 10.84 -10.22 -19.47
C ALA A 93 10.49 -9.19 -18.38
N TYR A 94 10.52 -9.56 -17.11
CA TYR A 94 10.24 -8.64 -16.01
C TYR A 94 11.34 -7.58 -15.89
N LYS A 95 12.62 -7.98 -16.02
CA LYS A 95 13.76 -7.06 -16.02
C LYS A 95 13.67 -6.05 -17.16
N GLU A 96 13.42 -6.51 -18.38
CA GLU A 96 13.30 -5.64 -19.56
C GLU A 96 12.13 -4.65 -19.42
N ASN A 97 10.98 -5.13 -18.92
CA ASN A 97 9.81 -4.29 -18.67
C ASN A 97 10.09 -3.22 -17.61
N LEU A 98 10.79 -3.56 -16.52
CA LEU A 98 11.18 -2.59 -15.49
C LEU A 98 12.15 -1.54 -16.03
N HIS A 99 13.20 -1.96 -16.74
CA HIS A 99 14.14 -1.02 -17.37
C HIS A 99 13.43 -0.04 -18.30
N THR A 100 12.53 -0.56 -19.14
CA THR A 100 11.79 0.29 -20.07
C THR A 100 10.87 1.26 -19.33
N PHE A 101 10.10 0.75 -18.35
CA PHE A 101 9.21 1.58 -17.54
C PHE A 101 9.97 2.68 -16.77
N PHE A 102 11.06 2.35 -16.09
CA PHE A 102 11.84 3.33 -15.34
C PHE A 102 12.52 4.35 -16.25
N SER A 103 13.02 3.94 -17.41
CA SER A 103 13.58 4.85 -18.41
C SER A 103 12.53 5.82 -18.95
N GLU A 104 11.32 5.34 -19.21
CA GLU A 104 10.20 6.18 -19.67
C GLU A 104 9.79 7.18 -18.60
N LEU A 105 9.64 6.75 -17.34
CA LEU A 105 9.31 7.66 -16.23
C LEU A 105 10.32 8.80 -16.11
N ARG A 106 11.62 8.49 -16.15
CA ARG A 106 12.69 9.50 -16.07
C ARG A 106 12.63 10.51 -17.22
N GLY A 107 12.16 10.10 -18.40
CA GLY A 107 12.00 11.00 -19.55
C GLY A 107 10.71 11.82 -19.53
N ILE A 108 9.68 11.38 -18.79
CA ILE A 108 8.35 12.00 -18.79
C ILE A 108 8.12 12.90 -17.57
N LEU A 109 8.62 12.50 -16.41
CA LEU A 109 8.36 13.16 -15.14
C LEU A 109 9.38 14.27 -14.86
N PRO A 110 8.94 15.40 -14.26
CA PRO A 110 9.86 16.39 -13.69
C PRO A 110 10.76 15.79 -12.61
N GLU A 111 11.96 16.35 -12.46
CA GLU A 111 12.96 15.91 -11.45
C GLU A 111 12.43 16.04 -10.02
N GLU A 112 11.52 16.99 -9.79
CA GLU A 112 10.87 17.24 -8.50
C GLU A 112 9.82 16.18 -8.13
N THR A 113 9.45 15.29 -9.06
CA THR A 113 8.45 14.25 -8.80
C THR A 113 9.01 13.20 -7.86
N LEU A 114 8.33 13.00 -6.73
CA LEU A 114 8.68 11.93 -5.79
C LEU A 114 8.17 10.59 -6.32
N VAL A 115 9.07 9.78 -6.89
CA VAL A 115 8.76 8.43 -7.39
C VAL A 115 9.15 7.39 -6.34
N ILE A 116 8.16 6.65 -5.82
CA ILE A 116 8.35 5.59 -4.83
C ILE A 116 8.00 4.24 -5.42
N TRP A 117 8.99 3.36 -5.51
CA TRP A 117 8.84 1.94 -5.80
C TRP A 117 8.57 1.16 -4.52
N ASN A 118 7.34 0.67 -4.37
CA ASN A 118 6.99 -0.23 -3.29
C ASN A 118 7.45 -1.64 -3.62
N ILE A 119 8.32 -2.20 -2.78
CA ILE A 119 8.72 -3.61 -2.83
C ILE A 119 7.55 -4.47 -2.36
N THR A 120 7.29 -5.59 -3.04
CA THR A 120 6.12 -6.42 -2.75
C THR A 120 6.21 -7.13 -1.40
N MET A 121 5.11 -7.07 -0.64
CA MET A 121 4.99 -7.72 0.68
C MET A 121 5.14 -9.24 0.63
N PRO A 122 5.46 -9.90 1.77
CA PRO A 122 5.70 -11.34 1.80
C PRO A 122 4.45 -12.17 1.46
N LEU A 123 4.59 -13.08 0.50
CA LEU A 123 3.51 -14.01 0.12
C LEU A 123 3.37 -15.18 1.10
N GLY A 124 2.17 -15.75 1.13
CA GLY A 124 1.84 -16.98 1.83
C GLY A 124 2.45 -18.21 1.18
N GLU A 125 2.52 -19.29 1.96
CA GLU A 125 2.95 -20.59 1.44
C GLU A 125 1.92 -21.18 0.47
N ARG A 126 0.64 -20.96 0.76
CA ARG A 126 -0.46 -21.32 -0.11
C ARG A 126 -1.10 -20.03 -0.56
N ILE A 127 -1.15 -19.87 -1.86
CA ILE A 127 -1.95 -18.83 -2.49
C ILE A 127 -3.30 -19.47 -2.80
N ASN A 128 -4.41 -18.73 -2.69
CA ASN A 128 -5.77 -19.19 -3.00
C ASN A 128 -6.59 -18.04 -3.62
N GLY A 129 -7.79 -18.32 -4.13
CA GLY A 129 -8.74 -17.30 -4.61
C GLY A 129 -8.51 -16.86 -6.07
N GLY A 130 -9.19 -15.80 -6.53
CA GLY A 130 -9.18 -15.33 -7.93
C GLY A 130 -7.81 -14.92 -8.49
N PHE A 131 -6.79 -14.86 -7.63
CA PHE A 131 -5.39 -14.76 -8.03
C PHE A 131 -4.87 -16.05 -8.67
N LEU A 132 -5.30 -17.22 -8.19
CA LEU A 132 -5.01 -18.54 -8.76
C LEU A 132 -6.04 -18.87 -9.83
N VAL A 133 -5.65 -18.65 -11.06
CA VAL A 133 -6.34 -19.27 -12.20
C VAL A 133 -5.62 -20.58 -12.48
N GLN A 134 -6.34 -21.62 -12.92
CA GLN A 134 -5.82 -22.99 -13.02
C GLN A 134 -4.44 -23.08 -13.72
N GLU A 135 -4.17 -22.16 -14.64
CA GLU A 135 -2.94 -22.10 -15.41
C GLU A 135 -1.69 -21.78 -14.58
N ILE A 136 -1.83 -21.21 -13.38
CA ILE A 136 -0.69 -20.81 -12.52
C ILE A 136 -0.59 -21.60 -11.21
N GLU A 137 -1.46 -22.59 -11.01
CA GLU A 137 -1.49 -23.42 -9.79
C GLU A 137 -0.16 -24.15 -9.53
N HIS A 138 0.46 -24.65 -10.59
CA HIS A 138 1.76 -25.32 -10.55
C HIS A 138 2.91 -24.42 -10.05
N LYS A 139 2.78 -23.09 -10.16
CA LYS A 139 3.79 -22.12 -9.70
C LYS A 139 3.60 -21.67 -8.26
N SER A 140 2.42 -21.92 -7.67
CA SER A 140 2.04 -21.33 -6.37
C SER A 140 3.02 -21.65 -5.23
N SER A 141 3.63 -22.84 -5.25
CA SER A 141 4.56 -23.30 -4.22
C SER A 141 5.92 -22.59 -4.25
N HIS A 142 6.34 -22.09 -5.42
CA HIS A 142 7.63 -21.42 -5.61
C HIS A 142 7.51 -19.89 -5.69
N LEU A 143 6.32 -19.37 -5.99
CA LEU A 143 6.08 -17.95 -6.22
C LEU A 143 6.55 -17.05 -5.07
N ARG A 144 6.47 -17.50 -3.81
CA ARG A 144 6.98 -16.73 -2.66
C ARG A 144 8.49 -16.49 -2.70
N TYR A 145 9.25 -17.40 -3.31
CA TYR A 145 10.70 -17.28 -3.48
C TYR A 145 11.02 -16.43 -4.71
N ASP A 146 10.30 -16.64 -5.81
CA ASP A 146 10.41 -15.80 -7.01
C ASP A 146 10.16 -14.32 -6.70
N VAL A 147 9.21 -14.01 -5.78
CA VAL A 147 8.99 -12.65 -5.29
C VAL A 147 10.21 -12.07 -4.57
N ILE A 148 10.98 -12.88 -3.83
CA ILE A 148 12.19 -12.39 -3.15
C ILE A 148 13.24 -11.97 -4.19
N ASP A 149 13.46 -12.80 -5.22
CA ASP A 149 14.39 -12.50 -6.30
C ASP A 149 13.94 -11.29 -7.12
N ALA A 150 12.64 -11.22 -7.45
CA ALA A 150 12.04 -10.10 -8.16
C ALA A 150 12.11 -8.79 -7.35
N ASN A 151 11.89 -8.86 -6.05
CA ASN A 151 12.01 -7.72 -5.13
C ASN A 151 13.45 -7.22 -5.04
N PHE A 152 14.42 -8.13 -4.90
CA PHE A 152 15.83 -7.77 -4.87
C PHE A 152 16.24 -7.04 -6.15
N PHE A 153 15.88 -7.60 -7.31
CA PHE A 153 16.18 -6.98 -8.59
C PHE A 153 15.49 -5.62 -8.75
N SER A 154 14.17 -5.57 -8.56
CA SER A 154 13.38 -4.35 -8.81
C SER A 154 13.76 -3.22 -7.85
N GLY A 155 14.04 -3.52 -6.58
CA GLY A 155 14.51 -2.54 -5.60
C GLY A 155 15.90 -2.00 -5.94
N THR A 156 16.84 -2.88 -6.29
CA THR A 156 18.18 -2.45 -6.74
C THR A 156 18.09 -1.58 -7.99
N LEU A 157 17.18 -1.94 -8.91
CA LEU A 157 17.00 -1.20 -10.14
C LEU A 157 16.34 0.17 -9.91
N ALA A 158 15.38 0.28 -8.99
CA ALA A 158 14.77 1.55 -8.62
C ALA A 158 15.82 2.55 -8.12
N ASP A 159 16.71 2.10 -7.23
CA ASP A 159 17.85 2.89 -6.73
C ASP A 159 18.79 3.32 -7.87
N ALA A 160 19.12 2.41 -8.79
CA ALA A 160 19.96 2.72 -9.96
C ALA A 160 19.34 3.77 -10.91
N TYR A 161 18.03 3.96 -10.88
CA TYR A 161 17.31 5.01 -11.63
C TYR A 161 17.02 6.26 -10.80
N GLY A 162 17.51 6.33 -9.56
CA GLY A 162 17.31 7.47 -8.66
C GLY A 162 15.90 7.56 -8.07
N MET A 163 15.17 6.45 -8.00
CA MET A 163 13.85 6.36 -7.39
C MET A 163 13.96 5.88 -5.96
N ASP A 164 13.05 6.33 -5.10
CA ASP A 164 12.98 5.85 -3.73
C ASP A 164 12.37 4.44 -3.68
N ALA A 165 12.92 3.56 -2.84
CA ALA A 165 12.41 2.21 -2.65
C ALA A 165 11.86 2.03 -1.23
N LEU A 166 10.55 1.80 -1.12
CA LEU A 166 9.91 1.47 0.16
C LEU A 166 9.79 -0.04 0.31
N ASP A 167 10.63 -0.62 1.18
CA ASP A 167 10.69 -2.07 1.38
C ASP A 167 9.55 -2.59 2.27
N LEU A 168 8.37 -2.79 1.67
CA LEU A 168 7.25 -3.41 2.38
C LEU A 168 7.50 -4.88 2.70
N HIS A 169 8.37 -5.57 1.97
CA HIS A 169 8.74 -6.94 2.32
C HIS A 169 9.40 -6.96 3.70
N PHE A 170 10.39 -6.10 3.89
CA PHE A 170 11.07 -5.92 5.17
C PHE A 170 10.08 -5.49 6.26
N HIS A 171 9.30 -4.43 6.06
CA HIS A 171 8.40 -3.91 7.10
C HIS A 171 7.35 -4.92 7.58
N PHE A 172 6.95 -5.87 6.73
CA PHE A 172 5.86 -6.80 7.03
C PHE A 172 6.29 -8.26 7.27
N ARG A 173 7.59 -8.59 7.17
CA ARG A 173 8.11 -9.96 7.40
C ARG A 173 7.78 -10.58 8.76
N PHE A 174 7.56 -9.75 9.78
CA PHE A 174 7.15 -10.17 11.13
C PHE A 174 5.69 -9.86 11.47
N SER A 175 4.91 -9.43 10.49
CA SER A 175 3.51 -9.04 10.65
C SER A 175 2.54 -9.95 9.90
N LEU A 176 2.96 -11.19 9.62
CA LEU A 176 2.26 -12.13 8.73
C LEU A 176 0.82 -12.45 9.17
N GLN A 177 0.49 -12.27 10.45
CA GLN A 177 -0.88 -12.39 10.98
C GLN A 177 -1.88 -11.39 10.36
N HIS A 178 -1.39 -10.35 9.68
CA HIS A 178 -2.22 -9.37 8.98
C HIS A 178 -2.45 -9.70 7.50
N ARG A 179 -1.80 -10.75 6.98
CA ARG A 179 -2.06 -11.29 5.65
C ARG A 179 -3.38 -12.05 5.64
N THR A 180 -4.15 -11.90 4.57
CA THR A 180 -5.40 -12.64 4.38
C THR A 180 -5.11 -14.12 4.10
N LYS A 181 -6.17 -14.95 4.17
CA LYS A 181 -6.06 -16.40 3.95
C LYS A 181 -5.78 -16.78 2.50
N ASP A 182 -5.96 -15.85 1.56
CA ASP A 182 -5.61 -16.06 0.14
C ASP A 182 -4.08 -16.04 -0.11
N GLY A 183 -3.28 -15.65 0.90
CA GLY A 183 -1.83 -15.68 0.82
C GLY A 183 -1.20 -14.52 0.05
N VAL A 184 -1.97 -13.56 -0.46
CA VAL A 184 -1.49 -12.43 -1.27
C VAL A 184 -1.92 -11.10 -0.67
N HIS A 185 -3.19 -10.94 -0.33
CA HIS A 185 -3.73 -9.69 0.18
C HIS A 185 -3.45 -9.51 1.67
N TRP A 186 -3.55 -8.27 2.12
CA TRP A 186 -3.32 -7.89 3.51
C TRP A 186 -4.55 -7.17 4.03
N ASN A 187 -4.71 -7.10 5.35
CA ASN A 187 -5.91 -6.52 5.97
C ASN A 187 -5.79 -4.99 6.16
N THR A 188 -6.85 -4.38 6.69
CA THR A 188 -6.92 -2.93 6.93
C THR A 188 -5.86 -2.39 7.90
N LEU A 189 -5.40 -3.18 8.87
CA LEU A 189 -4.31 -2.78 9.77
C LEU A 189 -2.99 -2.64 9.02
N ALA A 190 -2.70 -3.57 8.11
CA ALA A 190 -1.51 -3.50 7.29
C ALA A 190 -1.55 -2.28 6.36
N HIS A 191 -2.65 -2.04 5.66
CA HIS A 191 -2.76 -0.88 4.76
C HIS A 191 -2.67 0.48 5.49
N ARG A 192 -3.18 0.57 6.73
CA ARG A 192 -2.96 1.74 7.58
C ARG A 192 -1.47 1.93 7.88
N LYS A 193 -0.75 0.86 8.19
CA LYS A 193 0.70 0.92 8.40
C LYS A 193 1.44 1.31 7.13
N ILE A 194 1.06 0.80 5.96
CA ILE A 194 1.68 1.22 4.69
C ILE A 194 1.43 2.71 4.44
N THR A 195 0.19 3.19 4.62
CA THR A 195 -0.12 4.63 4.51
C THR A 195 0.75 5.46 5.47
N SER A 196 0.94 5.00 6.71
CA SER A 196 1.82 5.68 7.66
C SER A 196 3.29 5.70 7.23
N LEU A 197 3.79 4.63 6.60
CA LEU A 197 5.15 4.58 6.06
C LEU A 197 5.32 5.54 4.88
N LEU A 198 4.37 5.56 3.95
CA LEU A 198 4.36 6.50 2.82
C LEU A 198 4.31 7.95 3.29
N LEU A 199 3.44 8.29 4.23
CA LEU A 199 3.37 9.66 4.77
C LEU A 199 4.70 10.06 5.42
N GLN A 200 5.33 9.16 6.21
CA GLN A 200 6.66 9.41 6.79
C GLN A 200 7.70 9.70 5.73
N HIS A 201 7.67 8.92 4.65
CA HIS A 201 8.55 9.08 3.53
C HIS A 201 8.34 10.42 2.81
N PHE A 202 7.09 10.79 2.53
CA PHE A 202 6.75 12.09 1.92
C PHE A 202 7.24 13.25 2.78
N ALA A 203 6.98 13.18 4.08
CA ALA A 203 7.37 14.22 5.01
C ALA A 203 8.89 14.40 5.06
N GLN A 204 9.63 13.30 5.06
CA GLN A 204 11.09 13.31 4.99
C GLN A 204 11.58 13.91 3.67
N ALA A 205 11.03 13.49 2.53
CA ALA A 205 11.40 13.99 1.20
C ALA A 205 11.15 15.50 1.06
N TRP A 206 10.02 15.99 1.58
CA TRP A 206 9.66 17.41 1.54
C TRP A 206 10.22 18.25 2.69
N GLY A 207 10.96 17.65 3.62
CA GLY A 207 11.50 18.36 4.79
C GLY A 207 10.43 18.92 5.74
N VAL A 208 9.23 18.34 5.74
CA VAL A 208 8.13 18.77 6.61
C VAL A 208 8.02 17.87 7.84
N LEU A 209 7.63 18.46 8.97
CA LEU A 209 7.40 17.69 10.19
C LEU A 209 6.03 17.02 10.15
N LEU A 210 6.01 15.69 10.23
CA LEU A 210 4.79 14.96 10.50
C LEU A 210 4.38 15.15 11.96
N PRO A 211 3.18 15.69 12.25
CA PRO A 211 2.68 15.76 13.60
C PRO A 211 2.52 14.32 14.13
N CYS A 212 3.38 13.91 15.06
CA CYS A 212 3.22 12.63 15.74
C CYS A 212 2.29 12.84 16.94
N PRO A 213 1.12 12.18 17.02
CA PRO A 213 0.20 12.33 18.16
C PRO A 213 0.86 12.00 19.51
N LEU A 214 1.90 11.17 19.52
CA LEU A 214 2.60 10.74 20.74
C LEU A 214 3.58 11.78 21.30
N LYS A 215 4.09 12.72 20.49
CA LYS A 215 4.99 13.79 20.98
C LYS A 215 4.23 14.97 21.57
N THR A 216 3.00 15.21 21.13
CA THR A 216 2.16 16.32 21.63
C THR A 216 1.72 16.10 23.09
N VAL A 217 1.63 14.83 23.53
CA VAL A 217 1.27 14.49 24.91
C VAL A 217 2.44 14.77 25.87
N GLU A 218 3.68 14.40 25.52
CA GLU A 218 4.82 14.66 26.42
C GLU A 218 5.13 16.16 26.58
N LEU A 219 4.99 16.97 25.53
CA LEU A 219 5.25 18.41 25.63
C LEU A 219 4.16 19.15 26.42
N SER A 220 2.91 18.69 26.36
CA SER A 220 1.81 19.27 27.14
C SER A 220 1.87 18.86 28.62
N GLU A 221 2.31 17.64 28.94
CA GLU A 221 2.50 17.18 30.32
C GLU A 221 3.66 17.87 31.03
N ILE A 222 4.79 18.13 30.35
CA ILE A 222 5.94 18.84 30.95
C ILE A 222 5.59 20.31 31.25
N THR A 223 4.84 20.97 30.35
CA THR A 223 4.45 22.38 30.54
C THR A 223 3.39 22.53 31.64
N ALA A 224 2.48 21.57 31.79
CA ALA A 224 1.46 21.56 32.85
C ALA A 224 2.04 21.20 34.24
N GLN A 225 3.06 20.34 34.31
CA GLN A 225 3.72 19.98 35.57
C GLN A 225 4.64 21.09 36.13
N GLN A 226 5.21 21.93 35.26
CA GLN A 226 6.01 23.07 35.71
C GLN A 226 5.16 24.20 36.29
N GLN A 227 3.96 24.45 35.76
CA GLN A 227 3.04 25.48 36.29
C GLN A 227 2.32 25.07 37.59
N THR A 228 2.20 23.77 37.87
CA THR A 228 1.50 23.27 39.06
C THR A 228 2.41 23.10 40.28
N ASN A 229 3.72 22.95 40.09
CA ASN A 229 4.68 22.77 41.19
C ASN A 229 5.11 24.07 41.89
N GLU A 230 4.77 25.25 41.35
CA GLU A 230 5.05 26.53 42.02
C GLU A 230 4.00 26.92 43.08
N ASN A 231 2.86 26.21 43.19
CA ASN A 231 1.71 26.66 43.98
C ASN A 231 1.10 25.63 44.95
N ALA A 232 1.83 24.63 45.44
CA ALA A 232 1.27 23.63 46.36
C ALA A 232 2.03 23.51 47.69
N THR A 233 1.51 24.18 48.71
CA THR A 233 1.79 23.96 50.14
C THR A 233 1.25 22.60 50.60
N LYS A 234 2.04 21.87 51.41
CA LYS A 234 1.69 20.56 52.04
C LYS A 234 0.36 20.63 52.83
N PRO A 235 -0.42 19.53 52.91
CA PRO A 235 -0.26 18.61 54.05
C PRO A 235 -0.57 17.11 53.80
N GLU A 236 -0.42 16.38 54.91
CA GLU A 236 -0.34 14.94 55.19
C GLU A 236 -1.58 14.08 54.91
N GLY A 237 -1.38 12.76 54.80
CA GLY A 237 -2.42 11.75 55.12
C GLY A 237 -2.55 10.60 54.12
N VAL A 238 -1.65 9.60 54.19
CA VAL A 238 -1.74 8.38 53.38
C VAL A 238 -2.83 7.43 53.91
N LYS A 239 -3.87 7.18 53.11
CA LYS A 239 -4.72 5.98 53.24
C LYS A 239 -4.88 5.28 51.89
N ARG A 240 -4.52 3.99 51.89
CA ARG A 240 -4.40 3.10 50.74
C ARG A 240 -5.78 2.53 50.36
N ALA A 241 -6.30 2.85 49.17
CA ALA A 241 -7.54 2.28 48.64
C ALA A 241 -7.26 1.20 47.57
N LYS A 242 -8.10 0.16 47.58
CA LYS A 242 -7.93 -1.12 46.87
C LYS A 242 -8.29 -1.03 45.38
N ARG A 243 -7.55 -1.80 44.57
CA ARG A 243 -7.63 -1.96 43.12
C ARG A 243 -8.99 -2.53 42.66
N ALA A 244 -9.74 -1.77 41.87
CA ALA A 244 -10.94 -2.25 41.18
C ALA A 244 -10.59 -3.00 39.89
N LYS A 245 -11.29 -4.11 39.63
CA LYS A 245 -11.15 -4.98 38.46
C LYS A 245 -11.59 -4.26 37.18
N ARG A 246 -10.77 -4.35 36.11
CA ARG A 246 -11.14 -3.94 34.75
C ARG A 246 -12.15 -4.92 34.17
N SER A 247 -13.27 -4.39 33.71
CA SER A 247 -14.28 -5.10 32.90
C SER A 247 -13.71 -5.37 31.50
N SER A 248 -13.87 -6.61 31.04
CA SER A 248 -13.52 -7.08 29.69
C SER A 248 -14.57 -6.60 28.69
N TYR A 249 -14.16 -5.78 27.72
CA TYR A 249 -14.99 -5.49 26.56
C TYR A 249 -14.95 -6.68 25.60
N ASN A 250 -16.11 -7.34 25.45
CA ASN A 250 -16.36 -8.38 24.44
C ASN A 250 -16.44 -7.75 23.05
N TYR A 251 -15.52 -8.11 22.16
CA TYR A 251 -15.65 -7.87 20.71
C TYR A 251 -16.21 -9.16 20.07
N GLN A 252 -17.53 -9.30 20.11
CA GLN A 252 -18.26 -10.29 19.31
C GLN A 252 -19.34 -9.54 18.50
N ASN A 253 -18.97 -9.08 17.30
CA ASN A 253 -19.85 -9.03 16.11
C ASN A 253 -19.21 -8.19 15.00
N THR A 254 -18.33 -8.79 14.19
CA THR A 254 -18.07 -8.34 12.80
C THR A 254 -17.72 -9.53 11.87
N SER A 255 -18.09 -10.76 12.25
CA SER A 255 -17.72 -11.98 11.52
C SER A 255 -18.65 -12.36 10.35
N ASN A 256 -19.66 -11.55 10.00
CA ASN A 256 -20.72 -11.97 9.06
C ASN A 256 -20.70 -11.31 7.67
N VAL A 257 -19.60 -10.69 7.23
CA VAL A 257 -19.51 -10.10 5.87
C VAL A 257 -18.52 -10.84 4.96
N TRP A 258 -17.70 -11.76 5.49
CA TRP A 258 -16.61 -12.41 4.75
C TRP A 258 -16.99 -13.70 4.02
N GLY A 259 -18.28 -13.95 3.79
CA GLY A 259 -18.81 -15.20 3.23
C GLY A 259 -19.38 -15.11 1.81
N LYS A 260 -19.30 -13.97 1.11
CA LYS A 260 -19.92 -13.79 -0.22
C LYS A 260 -18.99 -13.39 -1.36
N ILE A 261 -17.67 -13.40 -1.15
CA ILE A 261 -16.68 -12.98 -2.17
C ILE A 261 -15.84 -14.17 -2.63
N LEU A 262 -16.50 -15.26 -3.05
CA LEU A 262 -15.82 -16.39 -3.70
C LEU A 262 -16.54 -16.92 -4.95
N ASP A 263 -17.60 -16.27 -5.44
CA ASP A 263 -18.37 -16.76 -6.61
C ASP A 263 -18.51 -15.75 -7.76
N LEU A 264 -17.55 -14.81 -7.93
CA LEU A 264 -17.46 -13.97 -9.15
C LEU A 264 -16.00 -13.78 -9.60
#